data_AF-A0A0S8CH49-F1
#
_entry.id   AF-A0A0S8CH49-F1
#
_cell.length_a   1.000
_cell.length_b   1.000
_cell.length_c   1.000
_cell.angle_alpha   90.00
_cell.angle_beta   90.00
_cell.angle_gamma   90.00
#
_symmetry.space_group_name_H-M   'P 1'
#
loop_
_entity.id
_entity.type
_entity.pdbx_description
1 polymer ?
#
loop_
_entity_poly.entity_id
_entity_poly.type
_entity_poly.pdbx_seq_one_letter_code
_entity_poly.pdbx_strand_id
1 'polypeptide(L)'
;EGTFRDDLFYRINVLHIEVPPLRDRKEDIPLLVNHFMEKFDKRLRKEITEIQPEALRALMAYPWPGNVRELENVIERTMVLTERSHIHVSELPDKIRGNQARIAPPWPSQETSLKANTMVLEKALIERALQETDNNRTRAAKLLGISHPTLLSKMKTYGIS
;
A
#
# COMPACT_ATOMS: atom_id res chain seq x y z
N GLU A 1 -34.33 18.31 -10.97
CA GLU A 1 -33.74 18.78 -9.70
C GLU A 1 -34.87 19.12 -8.74
N GLY A 2 -34.77 18.67 -7.48
CA GLY A 2 -35.90 18.63 -6.52
C GLY A 2 -35.95 17.34 -5.68
N THR A 3 -34.79 16.76 -5.35
CA THR A 3 -34.66 15.43 -4.73
C THR A 3 -34.84 15.41 -3.21
N PHE A 4 -35.02 16.57 -2.57
CA PHE A 4 -35.22 16.67 -1.13
C PHE A 4 -36.24 17.77 -0.80
N ARG A 5 -37.08 17.53 0.20
CA ARG A 5 -38.11 18.47 0.64
C ARG A 5 -37.48 19.59 1.46
N ASP A 6 -37.58 20.83 0.98
CA ASP A 6 -36.98 21.99 1.64
C ASP A 6 -37.48 22.18 3.08
N ASP A 7 -38.78 21.98 3.32
CA ASP A 7 -39.37 22.08 4.66
C ASP A 7 -38.81 21.04 5.65
N LEU A 8 -38.44 19.86 5.15
CA LEU A 8 -37.80 18.81 5.93
C LEU A 8 -36.33 19.12 6.20
N PHE A 9 -35.62 19.69 5.22
CA PHE A 9 -34.24 20.13 5.39
C PHE A 9 -34.12 21.15 6.53
N TYR A 10 -34.99 22.16 6.56
CA TYR A 10 -34.96 23.17 7.63
C TYR A 10 -35.41 22.65 9.00
N ARG A 11 -36.23 21.57 9.05
CA ARG A 11 -36.64 20.95 10.32
C ARG A 11 -35.61 19.98 10.89
N ILE A 12 -34.78 19.37 10.05
CA ILE A 12 -33.73 18.43 10.49
C ILE A 12 -32.40 19.18 10.73
N ASN A 13 -32.09 20.18 9.91
CA ASN A 13 -30.83 20.92 9.98
C ASN A 13 -30.87 22.05 11.03
N VAL A 14 -31.40 21.77 12.22
CA VAL A 14 -31.44 22.75 13.34
C VAL A 14 -30.08 22.80 14.05
N LEU A 15 -29.37 21.67 14.10
CA LEU A 15 -28.01 21.54 14.62
C LEU A 15 -27.19 20.70 13.64
N HIS A 16 -26.19 21.32 13.02
CA HIS A 16 -25.28 20.65 12.11
C HIS A 16 -24.05 20.14 12.88
N ILE A 17 -23.79 18.84 12.83
CA ILE A 17 -22.56 18.24 13.35
C ILE A 17 -21.76 17.72 12.16
N GLU A 18 -20.64 18.38 11.87
CA GLU A 18 -19.69 17.90 10.87
C GLU A 18 -18.89 16.75 11.45
N VAL A 19 -19.01 15.57 10.84
CA VAL A 19 -18.18 14.42 11.20
C VAL A 19 -16.93 14.46 10.32
N PRO A 20 -15.73 14.68 10.90
CA PRO A 20 -14.51 14.73 10.10
C PRO A 20 -14.23 13.37 9.45
N PRO A 21 -13.78 13.34 8.20
CA PRO A 21 -13.36 12.11 7.56
C PRO A 21 -12.14 11.53 8.26
N LEU A 22 -11.93 10.21 8.13
CA LEU A 22 -10.85 9.49 8.81
C LEU A 22 -9.45 10.03 8.44
N ARG A 23 -9.30 10.60 7.23
CA ARG A 23 -8.04 11.20 6.77
C ARG A 23 -7.60 12.43 7.56
N ASP A 24 -8.54 13.11 8.23
CA ASP A 24 -8.29 14.31 9.04
C ASP A 24 -8.08 13.97 10.53
N ARG A 25 -8.18 12.68 10.89
CA ARG A 25 -8.01 12.14 12.25
C ARG A 25 -7.23 10.82 12.24
N LYS A 26 -6.05 10.84 11.64
CA LYS A 26 -5.24 9.63 11.43
C LYS A 26 -4.74 9.01 12.74
N GLU A 27 -4.70 9.80 13.80
CA GLU A 27 -4.31 9.43 15.15
C GLU A 27 -5.30 8.41 15.76
N ASP A 28 -6.54 8.37 15.27
CA ASP A 28 -7.56 7.42 15.72
C ASP A 28 -7.40 6.04 15.05
N ILE A 29 -6.64 5.95 13.94
CA ILE A 29 -6.52 4.71 13.15
C ILE A 29 -5.99 3.54 14.01
N PRO A 30 -4.91 3.67 14.80
CA PRO A 30 -4.44 2.57 15.65
C PRO A 30 -5.51 2.07 16.62
N LEU A 31 -6.27 2.97 17.24
CA LEU A 31 -7.33 2.60 18.19
C LEU A 31 -8.48 1.87 17.48
N LEU A 32 -8.89 2.36 16.31
CA LEU A 32 -9.92 1.74 15.49
C LEU A 32 -9.48 0.35 14.98
N VAL A 33 -8.22 0.20 14.56
CA VAL A 33 -7.64 -1.08 14.14
C VAL A 33 -7.72 -2.08 15.28
N ASN A 34 -7.25 -1.73 16.47
CA ASN A 34 -7.30 -2.61 17.64
C ASN A 34 -8.73 -3.03 17.97
N HIS A 35 -9.68 -2.07 17.94
CA HIS A 35 -11.09 -2.36 18.16
C HIS A 35 -11.64 -3.38 17.15
N PHE A 36 -11.36 -3.21 15.86
CA PHE A 36 -11.82 -4.14 14.82
C PHE A 36 -11.12 -5.50 14.92
N MET A 37 -9.84 -5.53 15.28
CA MET A 37 -9.12 -6.78 15.52
C MET A 37 -9.78 -7.58 16.65
N GLU A 38 -10.01 -6.97 17.81
CA GLU A 38 -10.69 -7.64 18.92
C GLU A 38 -12.11 -8.11 18.57
N LYS A 39 -12.84 -7.29 17.80
CA LYS A 39 -14.20 -7.61 17.33
C LYS A 39 -14.20 -8.86 16.44
N PHE A 40 -13.24 -8.96 15.52
CA PHE A 40 -13.19 -10.04 14.55
C PHE A 40 -12.45 -11.27 15.05
N ASP A 41 -11.50 -11.12 15.96
CA ASP A 41 -10.82 -12.23 16.62
C ASP A 41 -11.82 -13.14 17.33
N LYS A 42 -12.71 -12.56 18.14
CA LYS A 42 -13.83 -13.26 18.80
C LYS A 42 -14.78 -13.96 17.82
N ARG A 43 -15.03 -13.33 16.67
CA ARG A 43 -16.00 -13.83 15.68
C ARG A 43 -15.41 -14.92 14.78
N LEU A 44 -14.15 -14.77 14.38
CA LEU A 44 -13.42 -15.70 13.51
C LEU A 44 -12.72 -16.81 14.29
N ARG A 45 -12.65 -16.71 15.63
CA ARG A 45 -11.92 -17.62 16.52
C ARG A 45 -10.47 -17.80 16.08
N LYS A 46 -9.85 -16.68 15.69
CA LYS A 46 -8.41 -16.63 15.46
C LYS A 46 -7.72 -16.22 16.77
N GLU A 47 -6.41 -16.32 16.80
CA GLU A 47 -5.56 -15.83 17.89
C GLU A 47 -4.65 -14.72 17.33
N ILE A 48 -5.25 -13.77 16.61
CA ILE A 48 -4.50 -12.67 16.00
C ILE A 48 -4.51 -11.51 17.00
N THR A 49 -3.41 -11.36 17.72
CA THR A 49 -3.31 -10.40 18.82
C THR A 49 -2.65 -9.09 18.40
N GLU A 50 -1.90 -9.09 17.30
CA GLU A 50 -1.00 -7.98 17.00
C GLU A 50 -0.93 -7.63 15.51
N ILE A 51 -0.66 -6.35 15.24
CA ILE A 51 -0.36 -5.82 13.91
C ILE A 51 1.07 -5.31 13.89
N GLN A 52 1.81 -5.66 12.83
CA GLN A 52 3.18 -5.19 12.72
C GLN A 52 3.25 -3.66 12.53
N PRO A 53 4.28 -2.99 13.07
CA PRO A 53 4.47 -1.55 12.89
C PRO A 53 4.46 -1.11 11.42
N GLU A 54 5.02 -1.91 10.52
CA GLU A 54 5.04 -1.67 9.07
C GLU A 54 3.63 -1.63 8.48
N ALA A 55 2.78 -2.57 8.88
CA ALA A 55 1.40 -2.67 8.44
C ALA A 55 0.57 -1.50 8.99
N LEU A 56 0.77 -1.15 10.26
CA LEU A 56 0.10 -0.01 10.87
C LEU A 56 0.50 1.31 10.19
N ARG A 57 1.79 1.50 9.87
CA ARG A 57 2.25 2.67 9.10
C ARG A 57 1.58 2.75 7.73
N ALA A 58 1.42 1.63 7.03
CA ALA A 58 0.74 1.58 5.74
C ALA A 58 -0.75 1.98 5.87
N LEU A 59 -1.44 1.50 6.91
CA LEU A 59 -2.82 1.89 7.21
C LEU A 59 -2.94 3.38 7.52
N MET A 60 -1.99 3.97 8.27
CA MET A 60 -1.98 5.40 8.61
C MET A 60 -1.67 6.29 7.40
N ALA A 61 -0.89 5.80 6.43
CA ALA A 61 -0.54 6.55 5.22
C ALA A 61 -1.68 6.62 4.20
N TYR A 62 -2.61 5.65 4.22
CA TYR A 62 -3.68 5.55 3.24
C TYR A 62 -4.78 6.64 3.45
N PRO A 63 -5.36 7.22 2.38
CA PRO A 63 -6.30 8.35 2.48
C PRO A 63 -7.75 7.99 2.86
N TRP A 64 -8.10 6.70 2.98
CA TRP A 64 -9.40 6.20 3.43
C TRP A 64 -10.63 6.89 2.77
N PRO A 65 -10.81 6.81 1.44
CA PRO A 65 -11.98 7.39 0.76
C PRO A 65 -13.32 6.84 1.29
N GLY A 66 -13.38 5.60 1.78
CA GLY A 66 -14.55 5.03 2.42
C GLY A 66 -14.58 5.16 3.95
N ASN A 67 -13.71 6.00 4.53
CA ASN A 67 -13.62 6.28 5.96
C ASN A 67 -13.54 5.00 6.82
N VAL A 68 -14.16 5.03 8.00
CA VAL A 68 -14.15 3.95 9.00
C VAL A 68 -14.72 2.64 8.44
N ARG A 69 -15.70 2.70 7.54
CA ARG A 69 -16.25 1.48 6.91
C ARG A 69 -15.25 0.77 6.01
N GLU A 70 -14.46 1.53 5.25
CA GLU A 70 -13.40 0.93 4.45
C GLU A 70 -12.32 0.31 5.35
N LEU A 71 -11.94 0.99 6.44
CA LEU A 71 -10.99 0.46 7.43
C LEU A 71 -11.50 -0.85 8.04
N GLU A 72 -12.74 -0.88 8.51
CA GLU A 72 -13.36 -2.09 9.08
C GLU A 72 -13.29 -3.28 8.10
N ASN A 73 -13.74 -3.08 6.86
CA ASN A 73 -13.74 -4.13 5.83
C ASN A 73 -12.33 -4.62 5.49
N VAL A 74 -11.34 -3.72 5.51
CA VAL A 74 -9.93 -4.06 5.26
C VAL A 74 -9.40 -4.94 6.37
N ILE A 75 -9.64 -4.57 7.64
CA ILE A 75 -9.17 -5.36 8.79
C ILE A 75 -9.86 -6.72 8.81
N GLU A 76 -11.18 -6.78 8.60
CA GLU A 76 -11.92 -8.03 8.50
C GLU A 76 -11.31 -8.98 7.46
N ARG A 77 -11.12 -8.47 6.23
CA ARG A 77 -10.58 -9.27 5.14
C ARG A 77 -9.15 -9.70 5.40
N THR A 78 -8.33 -8.82 5.98
CA THR A 78 -6.95 -9.14 6.34
C THR A 78 -6.93 -10.27 7.35
N MET A 79 -7.72 -10.18 8.42
CA MET A 79 -7.81 -11.22 9.44
C MET A 79 -8.32 -12.55 8.89
N VAL A 80 -9.21 -12.56 7.88
CA VAL A 80 -9.62 -13.80 7.20
C VAL A 80 -8.43 -14.47 6.50
N LEU A 81 -7.57 -13.68 5.86
CA LEU A 81 -6.41 -14.17 5.09
C LEU A 81 -5.18 -14.47 5.95
N THR A 82 -5.03 -13.82 7.09
CA THR A 82 -3.91 -14.03 8.02
C THR A 82 -4.02 -15.42 8.65
N GLU A 83 -3.01 -16.26 8.40
CA GLU A 83 -2.89 -17.60 9.03
C GLU A 83 -2.01 -17.57 10.29
N ARG A 84 -1.31 -16.46 10.52
CA ARG A 84 -0.37 -16.25 11.61
C ARG A 84 -1.03 -15.56 12.81
N SER A 85 -0.33 -15.44 13.93
CA SER A 85 -0.78 -14.67 15.10
C SER A 85 -0.61 -13.15 14.96
N HIS A 86 0.02 -12.68 13.88
CA HIS A 86 0.32 -11.26 13.66
C HIS A 86 0.00 -10.84 12.23
N ILE A 87 -0.58 -9.65 12.07
CA ILE A 87 -0.88 -9.06 10.76
C ILE A 87 0.38 -8.46 10.14
N HIS A 88 0.79 -8.99 9.00
CA HIS A 88 1.89 -8.45 8.19
C HIS A 88 1.41 -7.49 7.10
N VAL A 89 2.28 -6.59 6.65
CA VAL A 89 1.98 -5.66 5.54
C VAL A 89 1.62 -6.41 4.24
N SER A 90 2.18 -7.61 4.04
CA SER A 90 1.87 -8.48 2.89
C SER A 90 0.44 -9.03 2.89
N GLU A 91 -0.26 -8.97 4.01
CA GLU A 91 -1.64 -9.47 4.13
C GLU A 91 -2.66 -8.34 3.89
N LEU A 92 -2.23 -7.08 3.99
CA LEU A 92 -3.06 -5.93 3.64
C LEU A 92 -3.38 -5.91 2.13
N PRO A 93 -4.49 -5.30 1.69
CA PRO A 93 -4.78 -5.10 0.27
C PRO A 93 -3.69 -4.28 -0.45
N ASP A 94 -3.41 -4.59 -1.72
CA ASP A 94 -2.35 -3.94 -2.52
C ASP A 94 -2.47 -2.41 -2.56
N LYS A 95 -3.71 -1.88 -2.59
CA LYS A 95 -3.99 -0.44 -2.57
C LYS A 95 -3.51 0.28 -1.29
N ILE A 96 -3.38 -0.45 -0.18
CA ILE A 96 -3.00 0.07 1.15
C ILE A 96 -1.52 -0.15 1.43
N ARG A 97 -0.93 -1.20 0.86
CA ARG A 97 0.52 -1.47 0.94
C ARG A 97 1.39 -0.32 0.43
N GLY A 98 0.80 0.71 -0.18
CA GLY A 98 1.28 2.09 -0.12
C GLY A 98 2.78 2.18 -0.25
N ASN A 99 3.30 2.10 -1.46
CA ASN A 99 4.68 2.42 -1.78
C ASN A 99 5.81 1.52 -1.26
N GLN A 100 5.57 0.52 -0.40
CA GLN A 100 6.61 -0.51 -0.18
C GLN A 100 6.79 -1.41 -1.42
N ALA A 101 5.83 -1.34 -2.37
CA ALA A 101 5.95 -1.87 -3.73
C ALA A 101 6.55 -0.87 -4.75
N ARG A 102 6.94 0.36 -4.37
CA ARG A 102 7.70 1.28 -5.27
C ARG A 102 9.22 1.04 -5.18
N ILE A 103 9.62 -0.23 -5.16
CA ILE A 103 10.87 -0.66 -5.83
C ILE A 103 10.54 -1.09 -7.28
N ALA A 104 9.27 -1.11 -7.69
CA ALA A 104 8.89 -1.11 -9.09
C ALA A 104 8.48 0.31 -9.51
N PRO A 105 9.06 0.88 -10.59
CA PRO A 105 8.63 2.16 -11.13
C PRO A 105 7.14 2.06 -11.53
N PRO A 106 6.40 3.18 -11.49
CA PRO A 106 5.01 3.22 -11.94
C PRO A 106 4.95 2.68 -13.36
N TRP A 107 4.08 1.70 -13.59
CA TRP A 107 3.79 1.24 -14.95
C TRP A 107 3.32 2.47 -15.75
N PRO A 108 4.05 2.91 -16.80
CA PRO A 108 3.57 3.99 -17.61
C PRO A 108 2.30 3.51 -18.29
N SER A 109 1.19 4.15 -17.95
CA SER A 109 0.02 4.12 -18.81
C SER A 109 0.45 4.72 -20.15
N GLN A 110 0.10 4.02 -21.23
CA GLN A 110 0.43 4.32 -22.64
C GLN A 110 1.84 3.95 -23.10
N GLU A 111 2.06 2.66 -23.35
CA GLU A 111 2.66 2.16 -24.60
C GLU A 111 2.60 0.62 -24.61
N THR A 112 1.83 0.04 -25.52
CA THR A 112 1.71 -1.42 -25.76
C THR A 112 3.00 -2.04 -26.34
N SER A 113 4.12 -1.33 -26.31
CA SER A 113 5.40 -1.77 -26.84
C SER A 113 6.14 -2.64 -25.81
N LEU A 114 6.27 -3.93 -26.12
CA LEU A 114 7.01 -4.90 -25.29
C LEU A 114 8.44 -4.41 -24.98
N LYS A 115 9.07 -3.69 -25.92
CA LYS A 115 10.43 -3.14 -25.78
C LYS A 115 10.52 -2.02 -24.76
N ALA A 116 9.50 -1.17 -24.66
CA ALA A 116 9.48 -0.06 -23.68
C ALA A 116 9.28 -0.62 -22.26
N ASN A 117 8.39 -1.59 -22.10
CA ASN A 117 8.15 -2.24 -20.81
C ASN A 117 9.36 -3.05 -20.31
N THR A 118 10.05 -3.78 -21.20
CA THR A 118 11.29 -4.48 -20.82
C THR A 118 12.38 -3.51 -20.41
N MET A 119 12.50 -2.36 -21.08
CA MET A 119 13.49 -1.33 -20.72
C MET A 119 13.24 -0.76 -19.30
N VAL A 120 11.99 -0.45 -18.96
CA VAL A 120 11.63 0.05 -17.63
C VAL A 120 11.91 -0.99 -16.54
N LEU A 121 11.54 -2.24 -16.80
CA LEU A 121 11.77 -3.35 -15.87
C LEU A 121 13.27 -3.62 -15.67
N GLU A 122 14.04 -3.68 -16.75
CA GLU A 122 15.50 -3.88 -16.69
C GLU A 122 16.20 -2.75 -15.94
N LYS A 123 15.79 -1.49 -16.14
CA LYS A 123 16.33 -0.34 -15.42
C LYS A 123 16.12 -0.49 -13.91
N ALA A 124 14.91 -0.82 -13.48
CA ALA A 124 14.57 -0.99 -12.08
C ALA A 124 15.35 -2.13 -11.40
N LEU A 125 15.53 -3.26 -12.11
CA LEU A 125 16.31 -4.39 -11.61
C LEU A 125 17.79 -4.02 -11.42
N ILE A 126 18.36 -3.23 -12.34
CA ILE A 126 19.75 -2.78 -12.24
C ILE A 126 19.94 -1.84 -11.04
N GLU A 127 19.06 -0.86 -10.85
CA GLU A 127 19.12 0.06 -9.71
C GLU A 127 19.02 -0.67 -8.38
N ARG A 128 18.09 -1.64 -8.27
CA ARG A 128 17.93 -2.47 -7.08
C ARG A 128 19.17 -3.32 -6.79
N ALA A 129 19.74 -3.98 -7.81
CA ALA A 129 20.92 -4.81 -7.64
C ALA A 129 22.16 -4.00 -7.21
N LEU A 130 22.27 -2.74 -7.67
CA LEU A 130 23.32 -1.82 -7.22
C LEU A 130 23.11 -1.40 -5.77
N GLN A 131 21.87 -1.11 -5.35
CA GLN A 131 21.56 -0.78 -3.96
C GLN A 131 21.85 -1.95 -3.00
N GLU A 132 21.43 -3.17 -3.36
CA GLU A 132 21.65 -4.37 -2.54
C GLU A 132 23.13 -4.79 -2.44
N THR A 133 24.00 -4.23 -3.29
CA THR A 133 25.43 -4.56 -3.34
C THR A 133 26.34 -3.38 -3.00
N ASP A 134 25.82 -2.31 -2.39
CA ASP A 134 26.57 -1.08 -2.08
C ASP A 134 27.33 -0.53 -3.30
N ASN A 135 26.66 -0.49 -4.44
CA ASN A 135 27.17 -0.06 -5.73
C ASN A 135 28.34 -0.90 -6.30
N ASN A 136 28.54 -2.12 -5.80
CA ASN A 136 29.52 -3.06 -6.33
C ASN A 136 29.04 -3.71 -7.63
N ARG A 137 29.41 -3.11 -8.76
CA ARG A 137 28.99 -3.52 -10.11
C ARG A 137 29.28 -4.99 -10.44
N THR A 138 30.39 -5.56 -9.97
CA THR A 138 30.71 -6.98 -10.18
C THR A 138 29.75 -7.90 -9.43
N ARG A 139 29.40 -7.54 -8.18
CA ARG A 139 28.41 -8.29 -7.39
C ARG A 139 27.00 -8.10 -7.93
N ALA A 140 26.64 -6.88 -8.34
CA ALA A 140 25.34 -6.58 -8.97
C ALA A 140 25.13 -7.40 -10.25
N ALA A 141 26.16 -7.52 -11.11
CA ALA A 141 26.09 -8.34 -12.32
C ALA A 141 25.83 -9.82 -12.00
N LYS A 142 26.53 -10.34 -10.98
CA LYS A 142 26.34 -11.72 -10.50
C LYS A 142 24.94 -11.94 -9.93
N LEU A 143 24.41 -10.97 -9.17
CA LEU A 143 23.07 -11.00 -8.60
C LEU A 143 21.98 -11.01 -9.68
N LEU A 144 22.20 -10.26 -10.76
CA LEU A 144 21.30 -10.19 -11.92
C LEU A 144 21.46 -11.37 -12.90
N GLY A 145 22.45 -12.24 -12.69
CA GLY A 145 22.72 -13.37 -13.59
C GLY A 145 23.24 -12.96 -14.97
N ILE A 146 23.83 -11.76 -15.10
CA ILE A 146 24.37 -11.26 -16.37
C ILE A 146 25.88 -11.03 -16.28
N SER A 147 26.54 -10.93 -17.44
CA SER A 147 27.96 -10.62 -17.49
C SER A 147 28.25 -9.18 -17.04
N HIS A 148 29.40 -8.94 -16.42
CA HIS A 148 29.82 -7.60 -16.00
C HIS A 148 29.88 -6.58 -17.17
N PRO A 149 30.40 -6.92 -18.37
CA PRO A 149 30.31 -6.03 -19.54
C PRO A 149 28.88 -5.71 -19.98
N THR A 150 27.95 -6.68 -19.89
CA THR A 150 26.53 -6.47 -20.22
C THR A 150 25.88 -5.48 -19.26
N LEU A 151 26.18 -5.59 -17.96
CA LEU A 151 25.70 -4.64 -16.95
C LEU A 151 26.19 -3.22 -17.26
N LEU A 152 27.49 -3.04 -17.53
CA LEU A 152 28.07 -1.72 -17.84
C LEU A 152 27.44 -1.10 -19.09
N SER A 153 27.20 -1.90 -20.14
CA SER A 153 26.53 -1.43 -21.34
C SER A 153 25.09 -0.99 -21.04
N LYS A 154 24.33 -1.76 -20.27
CA LYS A 154 22.95 -1.42 -19.89
C LYS A 154 22.89 -0.19 -18.99
N MET A 155 23.80 -0.06 -18.02
CA MET A 155 23.91 1.14 -17.19
C MET A 155 24.14 2.40 -18.02
N LYS A 156 25.04 2.33 -19.02
CA LYS A 156 25.28 3.44 -19.97
C LYS A 156 24.03 3.76 -20.81
N THR A 157 23.34 2.74 -21.32
CA THR A 157 22.10 2.92 -22.11
C THR A 157 20.98 3.55 -21.29
N TYR A 158 20.88 3.25 -19.99
CA TYR A 158 19.81 3.75 -19.12
C TYR A 158 20.17 4.97 -18.27
N GLY A 159 21.39 5.50 -18.43
CA GLY A 159 21.86 6.68 -17.70
C GLY A 159 22.10 6.45 -16.21
N ILE A 160 22.40 5.21 -15.79
CA ILE A 160 22.68 4.86 -14.39
C ILE A 160 24.19 4.98 -14.18
N SER A 161 24.61 5.82 -13.22
CA SER A 161 26.03 6.08 -12.88
C SER A 161 26.49 5.28 -11.66
#